data_AF-A0A7J6HMT3-F1
#
_entry.id   AF-A0A7J6HMT3-F1
#
_cell.length_a   1.000
_cell.length_b   1.000
_cell.length_c   1.000
_cell.angle_alpha   90.00
_cell.angle_beta   90.00
_cell.angle_gamma   90.00
#
_symmetry.space_group_name_H-M   'P 1'
#
loop_
_entity.id
_entity.type
_entity.pdbx_description
1 polymer ?
#
loop_
_entity_poly.entity_id
_entity_poly.type
_entity_poly.pdbx_seq_one_letter_code
_entity_poly.pdbx_strand_id
1 'polypeptide(L)'
;MGNLSFQSYRPTKKKILVISPVPDPTTKKDVHFLKYPIYVGENRGRGQIYPDGSKSNNNVYNATSAGIVSKIIRKEKGGYEITIVEASDGRQVVDIIPPGPELLVSEGKSIKLDQPLRSNPNVGGFAQGDAEIVLQDPLRVQGLLLFLASVILAQIFLVLKKKQFAKGSIVRNEFLDPQIFNTKL
;
A
#
# COMPACT_ATOMS: atom_id res chain seq x y z
N MET A 1 19.97 -16.53 5.98
CA MET A 1 19.30 -15.96 4.79
C MET A 1 18.41 -17.03 4.19
N GLY A 2 17.14 -16.73 3.91
CA GLY A 2 16.13 -17.72 3.51
C GLY A 2 16.28 -18.22 2.06
N ASN A 3 15.58 -19.30 1.75
CA ASN A 3 15.60 -19.97 0.45
C ASN A 3 14.67 -19.26 -0.57
N LEU A 4 14.93 -17.96 -0.82
CA LEU A 4 14.12 -17.11 -1.69
C LEU A 4 14.80 -16.93 -3.04
N SER A 5 14.03 -17.07 -4.13
CA SER A 5 14.49 -16.78 -5.49
C SER A 5 13.67 -15.64 -6.09
N PHE A 6 14.36 -14.57 -6.49
CA PHE A 6 13.72 -13.40 -7.10
C PHE A 6 13.74 -13.51 -8.62
N GLN A 7 12.57 -13.35 -9.24
CA GLN A 7 12.41 -13.41 -10.69
C GLN A 7 12.04 -12.03 -11.25
N SER A 8 12.53 -11.74 -12.46
CA SER A 8 12.13 -10.55 -13.21
C SER A 8 10.77 -10.78 -13.87
N TYR A 9 9.90 -9.78 -13.88
CA TYR A 9 8.59 -9.89 -14.53
C TYR A 9 8.68 -10.19 -16.04
N ARG A 10 9.68 -9.62 -16.73
CA ARG A 10 10.03 -9.91 -18.14
C ARG A 10 11.54 -9.76 -18.34
N PRO A 11 12.14 -10.40 -19.37
CA PRO A 11 13.57 -10.29 -19.65
C PRO A 11 14.08 -8.84 -19.79
N THR A 12 13.27 -7.96 -20.37
CA THR A 12 13.59 -6.53 -20.56
C THR A 12 13.24 -5.65 -19.37
N LYS A 13 12.39 -6.12 -18.44
CA LYS A 13 11.89 -5.35 -17.29
C LYS A 13 12.51 -5.82 -15.98
N LYS A 14 13.83 -5.63 -15.84
CA LYS A 14 14.59 -5.95 -14.60
C LYS A 14 14.28 -5.02 -13.40
N LYS A 15 13.57 -3.90 -13.61
CA LYS A 15 13.14 -2.99 -12.52
C LYS A 15 11.82 -3.42 -11.89
N ILE A 16 11.03 -4.25 -12.57
CA ILE A 16 9.86 -4.92 -12.01
C ILE A 16 10.35 -6.27 -11.50
N LEU A 17 11.06 -6.22 -10.37
CA LEU A 17 11.62 -7.37 -9.70
C LEU A 17 10.97 -7.49 -8.33
N VAL A 18 10.76 -8.73 -7.88
CA VAL A 18 10.25 -9.06 -6.55
C VAL A 18 11.18 -8.55 -5.43
N ILE A 19 12.42 -8.12 -5.73
CA ILE A 19 13.30 -7.18 -4.99
C ILE A 19 14.51 -6.91 -5.92
N SER A 20 14.82 -5.66 -6.29
CA SER A 20 15.91 -5.32 -7.24
C SER A 20 17.00 -4.47 -6.57
N PRO A 21 18.30 -4.58 -6.97
CA PRO A 21 19.35 -3.70 -6.43
C PRO A 21 19.14 -2.23 -6.84
N VAL A 22 19.39 -1.32 -5.90
CA VAL A 22 19.26 0.14 -6.08
C VAL A 22 20.28 0.63 -7.13
N PRO A 23 19.87 1.36 -8.18
CA PRO A 23 20.76 1.84 -9.23
C PRO A 23 21.65 3.02 -8.77
N ASP A 24 22.87 3.09 -9.28
CA ASP A 24 23.82 4.18 -9.03
C ASP A 24 23.73 5.29 -10.12
N PRO A 25 23.34 6.53 -9.76
CA PRO A 25 23.27 7.69 -10.66
C PRO A 25 24.61 8.09 -11.31
N THR A 26 25.74 7.74 -10.69
CA THR A 26 27.07 8.11 -11.22
C THR A 26 27.44 7.31 -12.47
N THR A 27 26.89 6.09 -12.58
CA THR A 27 27.15 5.18 -13.71
C THR A 27 26.05 5.21 -14.76
N LYS A 28 24.82 5.57 -14.37
CA LYS A 28 23.64 5.60 -15.26
C LYS A 28 23.04 6.99 -15.33
N LYS A 29 23.18 7.63 -16.49
CA LYS A 29 22.69 9.01 -16.75
C LYS A 29 21.17 9.17 -16.63
N ASP A 30 20.42 8.09 -16.79
CA ASP A 30 18.95 8.10 -16.72
C ASP A 30 18.40 7.97 -15.28
N VAL A 31 19.28 7.94 -14.27
CA VAL A 31 18.91 7.84 -12.87
C VAL A 31 19.40 9.08 -12.15
N HIS A 32 18.51 9.72 -11.40
CA HIS A 32 18.80 10.96 -10.67
C HIS A 32 18.61 10.77 -9.16
N PHE A 33 19.28 11.60 -8.36
CA PHE A 33 19.08 11.67 -6.91
C PHE A 33 17.76 12.37 -6.59
N LEU A 34 16.69 11.58 -6.55
CA LEU A 34 15.30 11.98 -6.34
C LEU A 34 14.59 11.01 -5.41
N LYS A 35 13.38 11.38 -5.02
CA LYS A 35 12.42 10.50 -4.35
C LYS A 35 11.70 9.65 -5.40
N TYR A 36 11.74 8.33 -5.24
CA TYR A 36 11.11 7.39 -6.15
C TYR A 36 9.99 6.61 -5.44
N PRO A 37 8.84 6.38 -6.10
CA PRO A 37 7.79 5.52 -5.57
C PRO A 37 8.17 4.04 -5.72
N ILE A 38 7.70 3.23 -4.78
CA ILE A 38 7.78 1.77 -4.77
C ILE A 38 6.35 1.27 -4.59
N TYR A 39 5.91 0.44 -5.54
CA TYR A 39 4.60 -0.21 -5.50
C TYR A 39 4.77 -1.68 -5.19
N VAL A 40 4.05 -2.17 -4.18
CA VAL A 40 4.09 -3.56 -3.74
C VAL A 40 2.68 -4.12 -3.79
N GLY A 41 2.54 -5.30 -4.40
CA GLY A 41 1.31 -6.08 -4.38
C GLY A 41 1.58 -7.45 -3.79
N GLU A 42 0.77 -7.86 -2.82
CA GLU A 42 0.89 -9.16 -2.17
C GLU A 42 -0.46 -9.89 -2.20
N ASN A 43 -0.42 -11.19 -2.52
CA ASN A 43 -1.59 -12.05 -2.50
C ASN A 43 -1.35 -13.23 -1.56
N ARG A 44 -2.34 -13.50 -0.70
CA ARG A 44 -2.39 -14.72 0.08
C ARG A 44 -3.65 -15.51 -0.27
N GLY A 45 -3.48 -16.76 -0.70
CA GLY A 45 -4.58 -17.65 -1.08
C GLY A 45 -4.75 -17.81 -2.59
N ARG A 46 -5.79 -18.55 -3.00
CA ARG A 46 -6.08 -18.87 -4.41
C ARG A 46 -6.98 -17.79 -5.03
N GLY A 47 -6.76 -17.48 -6.31
CA GLY A 47 -7.59 -16.56 -7.07
C GLY A 47 -9.00 -17.11 -7.39
N GLN A 48 -9.90 -16.19 -7.74
CA GLN A 48 -11.32 -16.48 -8.01
C GLN A 48 -11.62 -16.76 -9.49
N ILE A 49 -10.71 -16.36 -10.38
CA ILE A 49 -10.90 -16.38 -11.84
C ILE A 49 -9.62 -16.89 -12.50
N TYR A 50 -9.77 -17.74 -13.51
CA TYR A 50 -8.67 -18.25 -14.34
C TYR A 50 -8.37 -17.30 -15.52
N PRO A 51 -7.18 -17.40 -16.15
CA PRO A 51 -6.83 -16.54 -17.29
C PRO A 51 -7.78 -16.64 -18.50
N ASP A 52 -8.53 -17.74 -18.63
CA ASP A 52 -9.56 -17.94 -19.66
C ASP A 52 -10.91 -17.27 -19.32
N GLY A 53 -11.02 -16.63 -18.15
CA GLY A 53 -12.24 -16.00 -17.64
C GLY A 53 -13.16 -16.93 -16.85
N SER A 54 -12.85 -18.23 -16.76
CA SER A 54 -13.67 -19.17 -16.00
C SER A 54 -13.54 -18.96 -14.48
N LYS A 55 -14.64 -19.16 -13.74
CA LYS A 55 -14.65 -19.05 -12.27
C LYS A 55 -13.97 -20.25 -11.63
N SER A 56 -13.12 -20.00 -10.63
CA SER A 56 -12.52 -21.05 -9.81
C SER A 56 -13.50 -21.53 -8.73
N ASN A 57 -13.23 -22.70 -8.16
CA ASN A 57 -13.99 -23.21 -7.02
C ASN A 57 -13.79 -22.44 -5.70
N ASN A 58 -12.94 -21.39 -5.69
CA ASN A 58 -12.75 -20.46 -4.57
C ASN A 58 -13.62 -19.20 -4.73
N ASN A 59 -14.81 -19.34 -5.32
CA ASN A 59 -15.72 -18.22 -5.61
C ASN A 59 -17.16 -18.58 -5.23
N VAL A 60 -18.02 -17.56 -5.16
CA VAL A 60 -19.47 -17.71 -5.01
C VAL A 60 -20.08 -18.03 -6.38
N TYR A 61 -20.97 -19.02 -6.38
CA TYR A 61 -21.78 -19.39 -7.54
C TYR A 61 -23.20 -18.89 -7.33
N ASN A 62 -23.71 -18.15 -8.31
CA ASN A 62 -25.02 -17.51 -8.27
C ASN A 62 -25.98 -18.22 -9.22
N ALA A 63 -27.27 -18.11 -8.96
CA ALA A 63 -28.34 -18.63 -9.80
C ALA A 63 -28.38 -17.93 -11.16
N THR A 64 -28.33 -18.70 -12.24
CA THR A 64 -28.40 -18.15 -13.62
C THR A 64 -29.79 -17.62 -13.96
N SER A 65 -30.85 -18.12 -13.31
CA SER A 65 -32.22 -17.67 -13.52
C SER A 65 -33.06 -17.66 -12.24
N ALA A 66 -34.15 -16.89 -12.26
CA ALA A 66 -35.14 -16.87 -11.18
C ALA A 66 -36.15 -18.01 -11.37
N GLY A 67 -36.44 -18.76 -10.32
CA GLY A 67 -37.27 -19.95 -10.46
C GLY A 67 -37.35 -20.80 -9.21
N ILE A 68 -37.80 -22.04 -9.36
CA ILE A 68 -37.87 -23.04 -8.29
C ILE A 68 -36.76 -24.07 -8.52
N VAL A 69 -36.02 -24.41 -7.46
CA VAL A 69 -35.01 -25.47 -7.52
C VAL A 69 -35.72 -26.82 -7.61
N SER A 70 -35.64 -27.47 -8.77
CA SER A 70 -36.31 -28.75 -9.02
C SER A 70 -35.52 -29.93 -8.49
N LYS A 71 -34.20 -29.93 -8.66
CA LYS A 71 -33.33 -31.07 -8.31
C LYS A 71 -31.90 -30.61 -8.05
N ILE A 72 -31.26 -31.24 -7.07
CA ILE A 72 -29.85 -31.04 -6.72
C ILE A 72 -29.16 -32.41 -6.78
N ILE A 73 -28.29 -32.62 -7.77
CA ILE A 73 -27.52 -33.86 -7.93
C ILE A 73 -26.09 -33.61 -7.46
N ARG A 74 -25.61 -34.39 -6.49
CA ARG A 74 -24.20 -34.38 -6.08
C ARG A 74 -23.36 -35.21 -7.06
N LYS A 75 -22.30 -34.63 -7.62
CA LYS A 75 -21.39 -35.35 -8.54
C LYS A 75 -20.39 -36.19 -7.75
N GLU A 76 -19.95 -37.31 -8.34
CA GLU A 76 -19.01 -38.27 -7.71
C GLU A 76 -17.68 -37.61 -7.32
N LYS A 77 -17.16 -36.70 -8.14
CA LYS A 77 -15.91 -35.95 -7.89
C LYS A 77 -16.08 -34.77 -6.92
N GLY A 78 -17.24 -34.66 -6.26
CA GLY A 78 -17.67 -33.48 -5.51
C GLY A 78 -18.28 -32.41 -6.42
N GLY A 79 -19.02 -31.49 -5.81
CA GLY A 79 -19.80 -30.47 -6.51
C GLY A 79 -21.25 -30.88 -6.75
N TYR A 80 -22.01 -29.96 -7.33
CA TYR A 80 -23.45 -30.05 -7.46
C TYR A 80 -23.90 -29.65 -8.85
N GLU A 81 -24.95 -30.31 -9.32
CA GLU A 81 -25.72 -29.92 -10.49
C GLU A 81 -27.12 -29.52 -10.02
N ILE A 82 -27.49 -28.27 -10.27
CA ILE A 82 -28.74 -27.71 -9.78
C ILE A 82 -29.60 -27.41 -10.99
N THR A 83 -30.78 -28.03 -11.03
CA THR A 83 -31.79 -27.77 -12.07
C THR A 83 -32.80 -26.76 -11.55
N ILE A 84 -32.87 -25.61 -12.20
CA ILE A 84 -33.78 -24.51 -11.88
C ILE A 84 -34.86 -24.46 -12.95
N VAL A 85 -36.13 -24.49 -12.54
CA VAL A 85 -37.26 -24.30 -13.44
C VAL A 85 -37.70 -22.84 -13.35
N GLU A 86 -37.58 -22.11 -14.45
CA GLU A 86 -37.96 -20.70 -14.54
C GLU A 86 -39.46 -20.51 -14.31
N ALA A 87 -39.81 -19.48 -13.53
CA ALA A 87 -41.20 -19.20 -13.18
C ALA A 87 -42.03 -18.60 -14.34
N SER A 88 -41.39 -17.99 -15.33
CA SER A 88 -42.06 -17.32 -16.44
C SER A 88 -42.37 -18.26 -17.61
N ASP A 89 -41.40 -19.11 -17.99
CA ASP A 89 -41.43 -19.83 -19.27
C ASP A 89 -41.43 -21.36 -19.07
N GLY A 90 -41.25 -21.84 -17.83
CA GLY A 90 -41.09 -23.27 -17.51
C GLY A 90 -39.79 -23.90 -18.03
N ARG A 91 -38.87 -23.08 -18.57
CA ARG A 91 -37.57 -23.54 -19.06
C ARG A 91 -36.71 -24.04 -17.92
N GLN A 92 -35.95 -25.10 -18.17
CA GLN A 92 -35.01 -25.66 -17.22
C GLN A 92 -33.60 -25.15 -17.52
N VAL A 93 -32.97 -24.53 -16.53
CA VAL A 93 -31.58 -24.09 -16.56
C VAL A 93 -30.78 -24.96 -15.61
N VAL A 94 -29.59 -25.39 -16.04
CA VAL A 94 -28.72 -26.27 -15.26
C VAL A 94 -27.47 -25.49 -14.84
N ASP A 95 -27.33 -25.30 -13.53
CA ASP A 95 -26.18 -24.65 -12.93
C ASP A 95 -25.22 -25.71 -12.37
N ILE A 96 -23.96 -25.66 -12.83
CA ILE A 96 -22.91 -26.59 -12.40
C ILE A 96 -21.99 -25.88 -11.41
N ILE A 97 -21.93 -26.41 -10.19
CA ILE A 97 -21.09 -25.89 -9.10
C ILE A 97 -19.95 -26.88 -8.82
N PRO A 98 -18.68 -26.45 -8.89
CA PRO A 98 -17.55 -27.32 -8.62
C PRO A 98 -17.40 -27.66 -7.12
N PRO A 99 -16.54 -28.65 -6.78
CA PRO A 99 -16.32 -29.08 -5.41
C PRO A 99 -15.92 -27.95 -4.44
N GLY A 100 -16.48 -27.98 -3.22
CA GLY A 100 -16.13 -27.10 -2.09
C GLY A 100 -17.25 -27.06 -1.02
N PRO A 101 -17.47 -25.96 -0.27
CA PRO A 101 -18.52 -25.81 0.74
C PRO A 101 -19.93 -26.27 0.35
N GLU A 102 -20.73 -26.50 1.38
CA GLU A 102 -22.14 -26.90 1.27
C GLU A 102 -23.02 -25.78 0.70
N LEU A 103 -24.09 -26.20 -0.01
CA LEU A 103 -25.07 -25.30 -0.60
C LEU A 103 -25.92 -24.61 0.46
N LEU A 104 -26.35 -23.38 0.15
CA LEU A 104 -27.28 -22.61 0.99
C LEU A 104 -28.76 -22.83 0.60
N VAL A 105 -28.98 -23.51 -0.52
CA VAL A 105 -30.30 -23.74 -1.12
C VAL A 105 -30.69 -25.20 -1.01
N SER A 106 -32.00 -25.45 -0.94
CA SER A 106 -32.61 -26.77 -0.88
C SER A 106 -33.61 -26.93 -2.02
N GLU A 107 -33.91 -28.18 -2.38
CA GLU A 107 -34.94 -28.50 -3.38
C GLU A 107 -36.31 -27.93 -2.97
N GLY A 108 -37.11 -27.52 -3.96
CA GLY A 108 -38.44 -26.94 -3.77
C GLY A 108 -38.46 -25.46 -3.36
N LYS A 109 -37.30 -24.84 -3.09
CA LYS A 109 -37.22 -23.42 -2.73
C LYS A 109 -37.21 -22.52 -3.96
N SER A 110 -37.92 -21.38 -3.88
CA SER A 110 -37.80 -20.33 -4.88
C SER A 110 -36.52 -19.52 -4.69
N ILE A 111 -35.86 -19.19 -5.80
CA ILE A 111 -34.62 -18.42 -5.86
C ILE A 111 -34.76 -17.29 -6.87
N LYS A 112 -34.07 -16.18 -6.61
CA LYS A 112 -34.01 -15.03 -7.52
C LYS A 112 -32.81 -15.14 -8.46
N LEU A 113 -32.86 -14.44 -9.59
CA LEU A 113 -31.71 -14.23 -10.45
C LEU A 113 -30.54 -13.67 -9.61
N ASP A 114 -29.32 -14.17 -9.88
CA ASP A 114 -28.08 -13.80 -9.20
C ASP A 114 -28.03 -14.09 -7.69
N GLN A 115 -29.02 -14.82 -7.15
CA GLN A 115 -28.98 -15.24 -5.74
C GLN A 115 -27.82 -16.22 -5.50
N PRO A 116 -27.01 -16.05 -4.44
CA PRO A 116 -25.92 -16.97 -4.14
C PRO A 116 -26.45 -18.35 -3.77
N LEU A 117 -26.00 -19.37 -4.49
CA LEU A 117 -26.35 -20.78 -4.27
C LEU A 117 -25.51 -21.41 -3.16
N ARG A 118 -24.37 -20.77 -2.82
CA ARG A 118 -23.37 -21.30 -1.89
C ARG A 118 -22.67 -20.17 -1.12
N SER A 119 -22.14 -20.50 0.05
CA SER A 119 -21.28 -19.60 0.82
C SER A 119 -19.94 -19.33 0.12
N ASN A 120 -19.33 -18.18 0.44
CA ASN A 120 -18.02 -17.80 -0.10
C ASN A 120 -16.90 -18.59 0.60
N PRO A 121 -16.17 -19.49 -0.10
CA PRO A 121 -15.06 -20.23 0.50
C PRO A 121 -13.79 -19.38 0.70
N ASN A 122 -13.72 -18.19 0.10
CA ASN A 122 -12.47 -17.44 0.05
C ASN A 122 -12.12 -16.81 1.41
N VAL A 123 -10.98 -17.25 1.97
CA VAL A 123 -10.34 -16.67 3.16
C VAL A 123 -9.01 -15.99 2.83
N GLY A 124 -8.70 -15.84 1.55
CA GLY A 124 -7.54 -15.13 1.04
C GLY A 124 -7.82 -13.67 0.74
N GLY A 125 -6.82 -12.99 0.19
CA GLY A 125 -6.94 -11.59 -0.19
C GLY A 125 -5.72 -11.09 -0.95
N PHE A 126 -5.93 -10.01 -1.69
CA PHE A 126 -4.89 -9.25 -2.35
C PHE A 126 -4.84 -7.86 -1.70
N ALA A 127 -3.63 -7.40 -1.41
CA ALA A 127 -3.38 -6.08 -0.86
C ALA A 127 -2.30 -5.36 -1.66
N GLN A 128 -2.42 -4.04 -1.71
CA GLN A 128 -1.45 -3.15 -2.33
C GLN A 128 -0.91 -2.19 -1.28
N GLY A 129 0.37 -1.85 -1.41
CA GLY A 129 1.03 -0.89 -0.57
C GLY A 129 1.99 -0.04 -1.38
N ASP A 130 2.03 1.24 -1.03
CA ASP A 130 2.91 2.21 -1.64
C ASP A 130 3.95 2.64 -0.62
N ALA A 131 5.19 2.75 -1.07
CA ALA A 131 6.29 3.27 -0.29
C ALA A 131 7.11 4.22 -1.15
N GLU A 132 7.98 4.99 -0.52
CA GLU A 132 8.86 5.90 -1.23
C GLU A 132 10.29 5.71 -0.72
N ILE A 133 11.25 5.80 -1.63
CA ILE A 133 12.67 5.76 -1.31
C ILE A 133 13.34 7.02 -1.82
N VAL A 134 14.15 7.66 -0.98
CA VAL A 134 14.97 8.80 -1.39
C VAL A 134 16.34 8.28 -1.78
N LEU A 135 16.70 8.42 -3.05
CA LEU A 135 18.06 8.15 -3.51
C LEU A 135 18.91 9.38 -3.18
N GLN A 136 19.73 9.27 -2.13
CA GLN A 136 20.48 10.40 -1.58
C GLN A 136 21.95 10.38 -2.01
N ASP A 137 22.46 11.55 -2.34
CA ASP A 137 23.89 11.79 -2.56
C ASP A 137 24.56 12.17 -1.22
N PRO A 138 25.58 11.42 -0.75
CA PRO A 138 26.32 11.75 0.46
C PRO A 138 26.88 13.18 0.48
N LEU A 139 27.29 13.73 -0.67
CA LEU A 139 27.85 15.08 -0.76
C LEU A 139 26.81 16.16 -0.41
N ARG A 140 25.53 15.95 -0.76
CA ARG A 140 24.44 16.85 -0.38
C ARG A 140 24.26 16.90 1.13
N VAL A 141 24.39 15.75 1.80
CA VAL A 141 24.29 15.66 3.27
C VAL A 141 25.48 16.35 3.93
N GLN A 142 26.69 16.15 3.42
CA GLN A 142 27.89 16.84 3.94
C GLN A 142 27.80 18.36 3.80
N GLY A 143 27.36 18.86 2.63
CA GLY A 143 27.13 20.28 2.40
C GLY A 143 26.07 20.87 3.35
N LEU A 144 24.98 20.12 3.59
CA LEU A 144 23.95 20.50 4.54
C LEU A 144 24.50 20.62 5.97
N LEU A 145 25.31 19.66 6.42
CA LEU A 145 25.91 19.70 7.77
C LEU A 145 26.84 20.91 7.95
N LEU A 146 27.68 21.21 6.96
CA LEU A 146 28.56 22.38 6.99
C LEU A 146 27.76 23.69 7.04
N PHE A 147 26.69 23.78 6.25
CA PHE A 147 25.78 24.92 6.26
C PHE A 147 25.10 25.11 7.62
N LEU A 148 24.59 24.03 8.23
CA LEU A 148 23.98 24.10 9.56
C LEU A 148 25.00 24.55 10.63
N ALA A 149 26.24 24.06 10.57
CA ALA A 149 27.31 24.50 11.47
C ALA A 149 27.62 26.00 11.32
N SER A 150 27.65 26.53 10.09
CA SER A 150 27.89 27.96 9.86
C SER A 150 26.73 28.83 10.37
N VAL A 151 25.48 28.37 10.23
CA VAL A 151 24.30 29.05 10.78
C VAL A 151 24.35 29.11 12.30
N ILE A 152 24.68 27.99 12.97
CA ILE A 152 24.83 27.95 14.43
C ILE A 152 25.93 28.92 14.88
N LEU A 153 27.08 28.92 14.19
CA LEU A 153 28.19 29.81 14.49
C LEU A 153 27.78 31.29 14.36
N ALA A 154 27.07 31.64 13.29
CA ALA A 154 26.56 32.99 13.07
C ALA A 154 25.55 33.41 14.16
N GLN A 155 24.65 32.52 14.56
CA GLN A 155 23.70 32.76 15.66
C GLN A 155 24.41 33.04 16.98
N ILE A 156 25.45 32.26 17.32
CA ILE A 156 26.28 32.50 18.52
C ILE A 156 26.91 33.89 18.46
N PHE A 157 27.55 34.24 17.35
CA PHE A 157 28.20 35.55 17.20
C PHE A 157 27.21 36.71 17.30
N LEU A 158 26.01 36.59 16.71
CA LEU A 158 24.97 37.62 16.82
C LEU A 158 24.52 37.83 18.27
N VAL A 159 24.32 36.75 19.03
CA VAL A 159 23.94 36.83 20.46
C VAL A 159 25.05 37.45 21.29
N LEU A 160 26.30 37.03 21.09
CA LEU A 160 27.45 37.61 21.79
C LEU A 160 27.62 39.09 21.46
N LYS A 161 27.47 39.46 20.18
CA LYS A 161 27.57 40.85 19.74
C LYS A 161 26.45 41.70 20.32
N LYS A 162 25.22 41.18 20.38
CA LYS A 162 24.09 41.84 21.06
C LYS A 162 24.39 42.09 22.54
N LYS A 163 24.94 41.09 23.26
CA LYS A 163 25.34 41.25 24.68
C LYS A 163 26.45 42.28 24.86
N GLN A 164 27.44 42.31 23.96
CA GLN A 164 28.53 43.29 23.99
C GLN A 164 27.99 44.73 23.82
N PHE A 165 27.11 44.96 22.85
CA PHE A 165 26.50 46.27 22.63
C PHE A 165 25.65 46.72 23.82
N ALA A 166 24.88 45.81 24.43
CA ALA A 166 24.10 46.12 25.63
C ALA A 166 25.02 46.60 26.77
N LYS A 167 26.13 45.89 27.04
CA LYS A 167 27.10 46.29 28.08
C LYS A 167 27.74 47.66 27.78
N GLY A 168 28.17 47.89 26.53
CA GLY A 168 28.74 49.17 26.14
C GLY A 168 27.76 50.34 26.24
N SER A 169 26.47 50.09 26.00
CA SER A 169 25.41 51.09 26.15
C SER A 169 25.15 51.42 27.62
N ILE A 170 25.16 50.41 28.51
CA ILE A 170 25.00 50.60 29.97
C ILE A 170 26.14 51.46 30.54
N VAL A 171 27.40 51.11 30.25
CA VAL A 171 28.57 51.88 30.72
C VAL A 171 28.56 53.31 30.18
N ARG A 172 28.15 53.51 28.94
CA ARG A 172 28.00 54.85 28.34
C ARG A 172 26.91 55.66 29.02
N ASN A 173 25.77 55.06 29.34
CA ASN A 173 24.68 55.75 30.03
C ASN A 173 25.07 56.11 31.48
N GLU A 174 25.80 55.23 32.19
CA GLU A 174 26.35 55.55 33.53
C GLU A 174 27.39 56.68 33.49
N PHE A 175 28.21 56.77 32.45
CA PHE A 175 29.22 57.83 32.31
C PHE A 175 28.63 59.19 31.91
N LEU A 176 27.49 59.21 31.21
CA LEU A 176 26.82 60.43 30.76
C LEU A 176 25.77 60.96 31.74
N ASP A 177 25.51 60.25 32.84
CA ASP A 177 24.61 60.69 33.92
C ASP A 177 25.40 60.92 35.24
N PRO A 178 26.09 62.07 35.39
CA PRO A 178 26.93 62.36 36.55
C PRO A 178 26.15 62.61 37.85
N GLN A 179 24.82 62.56 37.85
CA GLN A 179 24.00 62.81 39.05
C GLN A 179 24.09 61.71 40.12
N ILE A 180 24.68 60.55 39.83
CA ILE A 180 24.78 59.44 40.78
C ILE A 180 26.05 59.51 41.67
N PHE A 181 27.06 60.32 41.29
CA PHE A 181 28.32 60.39 42.06
C PHE A 181 28.27 61.31 43.29
N ASN A 182 27.19 62.08 43.49
CA ASN A 182 27.13 63.12 44.52
C ASN A 182 26.42 62.72 45.82
N THR A 183 26.08 61.45 46.02
CA THR A 183 25.33 60.97 47.20
C THR A 183 26.09 60.03 48.15
N LYS A 184 27.42 59.96 48.05
CA LYS A 184 28.25 59.27 49.04
C LYS A 184 29.49 60.09 49.40
N LEU A 185 29.29 61.07 50.28
CA LEU A 185 30.29 61.56 51.24
C LEU A 185 29.59 61.66 52.59
#